data_AF-A0A3M4M2U4-F1
#
_entry.id   AF-A0A3M4M2U4-F1
#
_cell.length_a   1.000
_cell.length_b   1.000
_cell.length_c   1.000
_cell.angle_alpha   90.00
_cell.angle_beta   90.00
_cell.angle_gamma   90.00
#
_symmetry.space_group_name_H-M   'P 1'
#
loop_
_entity.id
_entity.type
_entity.pdbx_description
1 polymer ?
#
loop_
_entity_poly.entity_id
_entity_poly.type
_entity_poly.pdbx_seq_one_letter_code
_entity_poly.pdbx_strand_id
1 'polypeptide(L)' 'MIRIDAIWLATEPMDMRAGTEPALARVIAVFGAAKPHCAYLLANRRANRMKVLVHDGVGI' A
#
# COMPACT_ATOMS: atom_id res chain seq x y z
N MET A 1 15.04 -2.08 -11.87
CA MET A 1 13.74 -2.76 -11.65
C MET A 1 13.60 -2.97 -10.15
N ILE A 2 12.47 -2.59 -9.54
CA ILE A 2 12.25 -2.76 -8.08
C ILE A 2 11.88 -4.23 -7.81
N ARG A 3 12.55 -4.88 -6.86
CA ARG A 3 12.25 -6.26 -6.44
C ARG A 3 10.97 -6.27 -5.60
N ILE A 4 10.02 -7.13 -5.98
CA ILE A 4 8.76 -7.35 -5.26
C ILE A 4 8.57 -8.85 -5.07
N ASP A 5 8.56 -9.28 -3.82
CA ASP A 5 8.41 -10.67 -3.41
C ASP A 5 6.94 -10.99 -3.08
N ALA A 6 6.16 -9.99 -2.66
CA ALA A 6 4.75 -10.17 -2.31
C ALA A 6 3.89 -8.94 -2.63
N ILE A 7 2.62 -9.19 -2.94
CA ILE A 7 1.60 -8.18 -3.19
C ILE A 7 0.44 -8.40 -2.21
N TRP A 8 0.07 -7.37 -1.48
CA TRP A 8 -0.98 -7.40 -0.46
C TRP A 8 -2.09 -6.40 -0.80
N LEU A 9 -3.35 -6.81 -0.71
CA LEU A 9 -4.50 -5.96 -0.98
C LEU A 9 -5.23 -5.62 0.31
N ALA A 10 -5.40 -4.32 0.58
CA ALA A 10 -6.26 -3.87 1.67
C ALA A 10 -7.72 -3.96 1.22
N THR A 11 -8.56 -4.61 2.03
CA THR A 11 -9.99 -4.77 1.72
C THR A 11 -10.81 -3.54 2.08
N GLU A 12 -10.31 -2.70 3.00
CA GLU A 12 -10.94 -1.42 3.32
C GLU A 12 -10.59 -0.33 2.30
N PRO A 13 -11.57 0.50 1.89
CA PRO A 13 -11.35 1.51 0.89
C PRO A 13 -10.51 2.69 1.42
N MET A 14 -9.67 3.24 0.55
CA MET A 14 -8.88 4.44 0.82
C MET A 14 -9.39 5.65 0.03
N ASP A 15 -9.33 6.85 0.63
CA ASP A 15 -9.46 8.10 -0.13
C ASP A 15 -8.26 8.26 -1.06
N MET A 16 -8.52 8.38 -2.37
CA MET A 16 -7.47 8.52 -3.39
C MET A 16 -6.77 9.89 -3.36
N ARG A 17 -7.30 10.86 -2.62
CA ARG A 17 -6.64 12.14 -2.37
C ARG A 17 -5.56 12.04 -1.30
N ALA A 18 -5.55 10.96 -0.52
CA ALA A 18 -4.58 10.75 0.53
C ALA A 18 -3.16 10.59 -0.04
N GLY A 19 -2.18 11.23 0.59
CA GLY A 19 -0.77 11.20 0.21
C GLY A 19 -0.05 9.90 0.60
N THR A 20 1.28 9.94 0.67
CA THR A 20 2.11 8.77 1.03
C THR A 20 2.00 8.43 2.52
N GLU A 21 2.08 9.41 3.42
CA GLU A 21 2.01 9.14 4.87
C GLU A 21 0.68 8.50 5.31
N PRO A 22 -0.51 8.98 4.88
CA PRO A 22 -1.75 8.31 5.25
C PRO A 22 -1.89 6.91 4.63
N ALA A 23 -1.31 6.69 3.45
CA ALA A 23 -1.27 5.37 2.82
C ALA A 23 -0.36 4.42 3.62
N LEU A 24 0.80 4.89 4.08
CA LEU A 24 1.70 4.12 4.94
C LEU A 24 1.05 3.81 6.30
N ALA A 25 0.42 4.80 6.93
CA ALA A 25 -0.33 4.60 8.17
C ALA A 25 -1.43 3.54 7.99
N ARG A 26 -2.12 3.55 6.85
CA ARG A 26 -3.10 2.51 6.49
C ARG A 26 -2.46 1.14 6.32
N VAL A 27 -1.31 1.05 5.64
CA VAL A 27 -0.57 -0.22 5.50
C VAL A 27 -0.20 -0.79 6.86
N ILE A 28 0.33 0.04 7.77
CA ILE A 28 0.68 -0.38 9.13
C ILE A 28 -0.57 -0.82 9.90
N ALA A 29 -1.67 -0.08 9.80
CA ALA A 29 -2.91 -0.42 10.49
C ALA A 29 -3.53 -1.74 10.02
N VAL A 30 -3.46 -2.05 8.72
CA VAL A 30 -4.09 -3.26 8.13
C VAL A 30 -3.18 -4.48 8.19
N PHE A 31 -1.89 -4.30 7.93
CA PHE A 31 -0.92 -5.40 7.76
C PHE A 31 0.08 -5.52 8.90
N GLY A 32 0.01 -4.64 9.90
CA GLY A 32 0.89 -4.58 11.07
C GLY A 32 2.24 -3.89 10.82
N ALA A 33 2.77 -3.98 9.61
CA ALA A 33 4.02 -3.32 9.21
C ALA A 33 4.13 -3.18 7.69
N ALA A 34 4.91 -2.20 7.24
CA ALA A 34 5.42 -2.17 5.88
C ALA A 34 6.68 -3.03 5.78
N LYS A 35 6.56 -4.20 5.15
CA LYS A 35 7.64 -5.18 5.00
C LYS A 35 8.48 -4.84 3.76
N PRO A 36 9.81 -5.02 3.79
CA PRO A 36 10.69 -4.94 2.63
C PRO A 36 10.19 -5.76 1.43
N HIS A 37 10.48 -5.28 0.22
CA HIS A 37 10.16 -5.95 -1.05
C HIS A 37 8.67 -6.31 -1.22
N CYS A 38 7.77 -5.52 -0.64
CA CYS A 38 6.33 -5.74 -0.72
C CYS A 38 5.62 -4.57 -1.41
N ALA A 39 4.59 -4.89 -2.20
CA ALA A 39 3.66 -3.91 -2.74
C ALA A 39 2.32 -4.01 -2.01
N TYR A 40 1.77 -2.87 -1.61
CA TYR A 40 0.48 -2.75 -0.93
C TYR A 40 -0.53 -2.03 -1.81
N LEU A 41 -1.57 -2.73 -2.24
CA LEU A 41 -2.67 -2.19 -3.04
C LEU A 41 -3.77 -1.66 -2.13
N LEU A 42 -4.21 -0.45 -2.46
CA LEU A 42 -5.26 0.28 -1.78
C LEU A 42 -6.28 0.70 -2.83
N ALA A 43 -7.49 0.16 -2.74
CA ALA A 43 -8.57 0.50 -3.66
C ALA A 43 -9.44 1.63 -3.10
N ASN A 44 -10.05 2.42 -3.97
CA ASN A 44 -11.14 3.31 -3.53
C ASN A 44 -12.45 2.52 -3.31
N ARG A 45 -13.46 3.17 -2.72
CA ARG A 45 -14.76 2.53 -2.42
C ARG A 45 -15.47 1.92 -3.63
N ARG A 46 -15.20 2.42 -4.84
CA ARG A 46 -15.76 1.89 -6.09
C ARG A 46 -14.87 0.84 -6.77
N ALA A 47 -13.71 0.53 -6.20
CA ALA A 47 -12.68 -0.34 -6.75
C ALA A 47 -12.26 -0.02 -8.20
N ASN A 48 -12.46 1.23 -8.66
CA ASN A 48 -12.11 1.67 -10.01
C ASN A 48 -10.83 2.52 -10.04
N ARG A 49 -10.25 2.79 -8.87
CA ARG A 49 -8.95 3.41 -8.71
C ARG A 49 -8.17 2.65 -7.66
N MET A 50 -6.90 2.41 -7.95
CA MET A 50 -5.96 1.78 -7.04
C MET A 50 -4.77 2.69 -6.83
N LYS A 51 -4.26 2.70 -5.60
CA LYS A 51 -2.97 3.24 -5.24
C LYS A 51 -2.08 2.08 -4.80
N VAL A 52 -0.81 2.12 -5.18
CA VAL A 52 0.19 1.13 -4.75
C VAL A 52 1.25 1.84 -3.95
N LEU A 53 1.54 1.31 -2.76
CA LEU A 53 2.68 1.69 -1.94
C LEU A 53 3.71 0.56 -2.04
N VAL A 54 4.97 0.88 -2.38
CA VAL A 54 6.00 -0.14 -2.62
C VAL A 54 7.14 0.06 -1.64
N HIS A 55 7.49 -0.97 -0.87
CA HIS A 55 8.72 -0.95 -0.10
C HIS A 55 9.82 -1.68 -0.89
N ASP A 56 10.90 -0.99 -1.27
CA ASP A 56 11.99 -1.56 -2.07
C ASP A 56 13.08 -2.28 -1.24
N GLY A 57 12.93 -2.30 0.08
CA GLY A 57 13.90 -2.82 1.05
C GLY A 57 14.80 -1.77 1.71
N VAL A 58 14.83 -0.55 1.19
CA VAL A 58 15.50 0.62 1.78
C VAL A 58 14.48 1.64 2.27
N GLY A 59 13.41 1.85 1.49
CA GLY A 59 12.35 2.81 1.78
C GLY A 59 11.04 2.50 1.07
N ILE A 60 10.11 3.44 1.18
CA ILE A 60 8.73 3.42 0.69
C ILE A 60 8.57 4.36 -0.51
#